data_AF-A0A7Z2SY43-F1
#
_entry.id   AF-A0A7Z2SY43-F1
#
_cell.length_a   1.000
_cell.length_b   1.000
_cell.length_c   1.000
_cell.angle_alpha   90.00
_cell.angle_beta   90.00
_cell.angle_gamma   90.00
#
_symmetry.space_group_name_H-M   'P 1'
#
loop_
_entity.id
_entity.type
_entity.pdbx_description
1 polymer ?
#
loop_
_entity_poly.entity_id
_entity_poly.type
_entity_poly.pdbx_seq_one_letter_code
_entity_poly.pdbx_strand_id
1 'polypeptide(L)' 'MTNLIRYKMLSTEEISEDRRIHVFDMQRQRKLSFNYESLKRTPENYVGEELTDFLKKRKMKIDNGFYDKTGHAS' A
#
# COMPACT_ATOMS: atom_id res chain seq x y z
N MET A 1 18.29 12.63 -12.37
CA MET A 1 16.90 12.24 -12.09
C MET A 1 16.93 11.01 -11.22
N THR A 2 16.77 11.16 -9.91
CA THR A 2 16.65 10.01 -9.00
C THR A 2 15.22 9.50 -9.15
N ASN A 3 15.03 8.23 -9.54
CA ASN A 3 13.74 7.55 -9.44
C ASN A 3 13.37 7.42 -7.96
N LEU A 4 12.92 8.51 -7.35
CA LEU A 4 12.53 8.53 -5.95
C LEU A 4 11.24 7.73 -5.87
N ILE A 5 11.33 6.55 -5.27
CA ILE A 5 10.15 5.75 -4.92
C ILE A 5 9.26 6.65 -4.07
N ARG A 6 8.06 7.03 -4.50
CA ARG A 6 7.20 7.94 -3.71
C ARG A 6 6.56 7.28 -2.51
N TYR A 7 6.26 5.99 -2.62
CA TYR A 7 5.53 5.24 -1.60
C TYR A 7 6.41 4.18 -0.96
N LYS A 8 6.30 4.04 0.37
CA LYS A 8 6.93 2.96 1.12
C LYS A 8 5.84 2.12 1.78
N MET A 9 5.92 0.80 1.62
CA MET A 9 5.03 -0.11 2.33
C MET A 9 5.40 -0.11 3.81
N LEU A 10 4.42 0.11 4.68
CA LEU A 10 4.64 0.04 6.13
C LEU A 10 4.19 -1.31 6.67
N SER A 11 2.93 -1.65 6.48
CA SER A 11 2.32 -2.87 7.01
C SER A 11 1.02 -3.19 6.28
N THR A 12 0.52 -4.40 6.48
CA THR A 12 -0.86 -4.78 6.19
C THR A 12 -1.53 -5.30 7.45
N GLU A 13 -2.85 -5.15 7.51
CA GLU A 13 -3.68 -5.72 8.56
C GLU A 13 -4.78 -6.56 7.88
N GLU A 14 -4.91 -7.82 8.29
CA GLU A 14 -6.04 -8.64 7.89
C GLU A 14 -7.28 -8.18 8.66
N ILE A 15 -8.33 -7.81 7.95
CA ILE A 15 -9.64 -7.47 8.50
C ILE A 15 -10.66 -8.49 7.96
N SER A 16 -11.77 -8.70 8.66
CA SER A 16 -12.65 -9.88 8.43
C SER A 16 -13.07 -10.15 6.98
N GLU A 17 -13.13 -9.13 6.12
CA GLU A 17 -13.54 -9.26 4.71
C GLU A 17 -12.59 -8.55 3.73
N ASP A 18 -11.45 -8.02 4.20
CA ASP A 18 -10.54 -7.20 3.38
C ASP A 18 -9.13 -7.18 4.01
N ARG A 19 -8.21 -6.44 3.40
CA ARG A 19 -6.87 -6.21 3.89
C ARG A 19 -6.63 -4.72 3.92
N ARG A 20 -6.40 -4.17 5.11
CA ARG A 20 -6.01 -2.76 5.24
C ARG A 20 -4.53 -2.63 4.93
N ILE A 21 -4.21 -1.70 4.04
CA ILE A 21 -2.86 -1.39 3.61
C ILE A 21 -2.42 -0.08 4.25
N HIS A 22 -1.22 -0.07 4.82
CA HIS A 22 -0.56 1.13 5.30
C HIS A 22 0.67 1.43 4.45
N VAL A 23 0.67 2.62 3.85
CA VAL A 23 1.83 3.14 3.11
C VAL A 23 2.23 4.50 3.64
N PHE A 24 3.51 4.82 3.48
CA PHE A 24 4.04 6.15 3.72
C PHE A 24 4.28 6.84 2.38
N ASP A 25 3.61 7.97 2.16
CA ASP A 25 3.84 8.87 1.03
C ASP A 25 5.00 9.78 1.42
N MET A 26 6.19 9.51 0.85
CA MET A 26 7.43 10.23 1.16
C MET A 26 7.44 11.64 0.58
N GLN A 27 6.70 11.88 -0.52
CA GLN A 27 6.60 13.21 -1.11
C GLN A 27 5.76 14.14 -0.23
N ARG A 28 4.64 13.63 0.31
CA ARG A 28 3.75 14.39 1.20
C ARG A 28 4.06 14.20 2.68
N GLN A 29 5.07 13.40 3.02
CA GLN A 29 5.49 13.09 4.40
C GLN A 29 4.31 12.62 5.28
N ARG A 30 3.44 11.76 4.74
CA ARG A 30 2.22 11.34 5.45
C ARG A 30 1.94 9.84 5.34
N LYS A 31 1.34 9.28 6.38
CA LYS A 31 0.80 7.91 6.37
C LYS A 31 -0.55 7.88 5.67
N LEU A 32 -0.73 6.96 4.74
CA LEU A 32 -2.00 6.64 4.11
C LEU A 32 -2.41 5.23 4.56
N SER A 33 -3.67 5.07 4.94
CA SER A 33 -4.24 3.79 5.33
C SER A 33 -5.54 3.60 4.57
N PHE A 34 -5.68 2.49 3.88
CA PHE A 34 -6.87 2.21 3.07
C PHE A 34 -7.13 0.72 2.93
N ASN A 35 -8.39 0.41 2.71
CA ASN A 35 -8.90 -0.92 2.47
C ASN A 35 -8.57 -1.35 1.03
N TYR A 36 -7.93 -2.51 0.85
CA TYR A 36 -7.40 -2.93 -0.46
C TYR A 36 -8.50 -3.24 -1.46
N GLU A 37 -9.55 -3.95 -1.04
CA GLU A 37 -10.72 -4.23 -1.87
C GLU A 37 -11.48 -2.95 -2.23
N SER A 38 -11.56 -1.99 -1.30
CA SER A 38 -12.16 -0.69 -1.58
C SER A 38 -11.37 0.06 -2.66
N LEU A 39 -10.04 -0.02 -2.61
CA LEU A 39 -9.18 0.63 -3.61
C LEU A 39 -9.31 -0.01 -5.00
N LYS A 40 -9.55 -1.32 -5.10
CA LYS A 40 -9.85 -1.99 -6.39
C LYS A 40 -11.13 -1.47 -7.05
N ARG A 41 -12.07 -0.98 -6.25
CA ARG A 41 -13.37 -0.47 -6.72
C ARG A 41 -13.36 1.04 -6.99
N THR A 42 -12.35 1.75 -6.51
CA THR A 42 -12.22 3.19 -6.74
C THR A 42 -11.74 3.44 -8.17
N PRO A 43 -12.36 4.36 -8.93
CA PRO A 43 -11.86 4.73 -10.25
C PRO A 43 -10.40 5.21 -10.16
N GLU A 44 -9.54 4.76 -11.07
CA GLU A 44 -8.08 5.04 -11.11
C GLU A 44 -7.76 6.55 -11.06
N ASN A 45 -8.72 7.42 -11.38
CA ASN A 45 -8.56 8.88 -11.28
C ASN A 45 -8.52 9.42 -9.84
N TYR A 46 -9.11 8.72 -8.86
CA TYR A 46 -9.16 9.18 -7.46
C TYR A 46 -7.92 8.73 -6.67
N VAL A 47 -7.34 7.60 -7.08
CA VAL A 47 -6.12 7.02 -6.51
C VAL A 47 -5.02 7.21 -7.53
N GLY A 48 -4.17 8.21 -7.34
CA GLY A 48 -3.15 8.58 -8.32
C GLY A 48 -2.43 7.37 -8.90
N GLU A 49 -2.28 7.33 -10.24
CA GLU A 49 -1.77 6.19 -11.01
C GLU A 49 -0.53 5.55 -10.40
N GLU A 50 0.38 6.37 -9.89
CA GLU A 50 1.61 5.94 -9.23
C GLU A 50 1.39 5.06 -7.99
N LEU A 51 0.38 5.35 -7.17
CA LEU A 51 0.02 4.53 -6.00
C LEU A 51 -0.57 3.20 -6.45
N THR A 52 -1.43 3.23 -7.48
CA THR A 52 -2.04 2.04 -8.06
C THR A 52 -0.96 1.11 -8.65
N ASP A 53 -0.02 1.65 -9.42
CA ASP A 53 1.13 0.90 -9.94
C ASP A 53 2.04 0.35 -8.84
N PHE A 54 2.30 1.16 -7.81
CA PHE A 54 3.09 0.75 -6.65
C PHE A 54 2.48 -0.48 -5.95
N LEU A 55 1.16 -0.49 -5.80
CA LEU A 55 0.41 -1.59 -5.17
C LEU A 55 0.29 -2.79 -6.10
N LYS A 56 0.02 -2.60 -7.40
CA LYS A 56 -0.01 -3.68 -8.40
C LYS A 56 1.30 -4.47 -8.41
N LYS A 57 2.46 -3.78 -8.38
CA LYS A 57 3.80 -4.41 -8.29
C LYS A 57 4.03 -5.21 -7.01
N ARG A 58 3.26 -4.95 -5.94
CA ARG A 58 3.37 -5.62 -4.63
C ARG A 58 2.19 -6.53 -4.32
N LYS A 59 1.22 -6.66 -5.24
CA LYS A 59 -0.01 -7.43 -5.05
C LYS A 59 0.26 -8.82 -4.49
N MET A 60 1.16 -9.58 -5.11
CA MET A 60 1.51 -10.93 -4.64
C MET A 60 2.04 -10.95 -3.20
N LYS A 61 2.81 -9.94 -2.78
CA LYS A 61 3.33 -9.84 -1.41
C LYS A 61 2.24 -9.45 -0.41
N ILE A 62 1.34 -8.55 -0.84
CA ILE A 62 0.17 -8.12 -0.06
C ILE A 62 -0.78 -9.29 0.15
N ASP A 63 -1.15 -9.99 -0.93
CA ASP A 63 -2.08 -11.12 -0.91
C ASP A 63 -1.54 -12.28 -0.04
N ASN A 64 -0.23 -12.50 -0.03
CA ASN A 64 0.42 -13.54 0.79
C ASN A 64 0.74 -13.11 2.24
N GLY A 65 0.31 -11.92 2.68
CA GLY A 65 0.54 -11.48 4.06
C GLY A 65 1.98 -11.14 4.41
N PHE A 66 2.83 -10.87 3.42
CA PHE A 66 4.25 -10.55 3.65
C PHE A 66 4.45 -9.35 4.58
N TYR A 67 3.49 -8.42 4.61
CA TYR A 67 3.55 -7.19 5.39
C TYR A 67 2.70 -7.24 6.67
N ASP A 68 2.10 -8.38 7.00
CA ASP A 68 1.29 -8.54 8.24
C ASP A 68 2.17 -8.59 9.49
N LYS A 69 3.41 -9.06 9.32
CA LYS A 69 4.39 -9.23 10.39
C LYS A 69 5.41 -8.09 10.39
N THR A 70 4.97 -6.86 10.58
CA THR A 70 5.88 -5.76 10.95
C THR A 70 5.75 -5.42 12.43
N GLY A 71 5.95 -6.45 13.24
CA GLY A 71 6.83 -6.36 14.40
C GLY A 71 8.07 -7.17 14.07
N HIS A 72 9.07 -6.55 13.44
CA HIS A 72 10.50 -6.84 13.58
C HIS A 72 11.25 -5.90 12.64
N ALA A 73 11.81 -4.87 13.25
CA ALA A 73 13.02 -4.27 12.73
C ALA A 73 14.13 -5.33 12.79
N SER A 74 14.87 -5.48 11.69
CA SER A 74 16.25 -5.95 11.70
C SER A 74 16.96 -5.19 10.60
#